data_AF-A0A0E3RV20-F1
#
_entry.id   AF-A0A0E3RV20-F1
#
_cell.length_a   1.000
_cell.length_b   1.000
_cell.length_c   1.000
_cell.angle_alpha   90.00
_cell.angle_beta   90.00
_cell.angle_gamma   90.00
#
_symmetry.space_group_name_H-M   'P 1'
#
loop_
_entity.id
_entity.type
_entity.pdbx_description
1 polymer ?
#
loop_
_entity_poly.entity_id
_entity_poly.type
_entity_poly.pdbx_seq_one_letter_code
_entity_poly.pdbx_strand_id
1 'polypeptide(L)'
;MIGTPELIAIFGVIVLLFGAAKLPELARSMGSSVGEFKKAQKESEKNLKEFEKSLTEPTPAKTKVQETAEKLGINIKGKTDEQLLEEIQKHAERPKEVSEP
;
A
#
# COMPACT_ATOMS: atom_id res chain seq x y z
N MET A 1 29.78 -9.67 41.59
CA MET A 1 28.42 -9.98 41.08
C MET A 1 27.47 -9.01 41.77
N ILE A 2 26.74 -8.19 41.02
CA ILE A 2 25.67 -7.38 41.62
C ILE A 2 24.53 -8.36 41.93
N GLY A 3 24.26 -8.55 43.22
CA GLY A 3 23.17 -9.40 43.66
C GLY A 3 21.83 -8.66 43.60
N THR A 4 20.77 -9.41 43.84
CA THR A 4 19.42 -8.86 44.03
C THR A 4 19.38 -7.73 45.08
N PRO A 5 20.08 -7.81 46.23
CA PRO A 5 20.08 -6.74 47.23
C PRO A 5 20.65 -5.41 46.71
N GLU A 6 21.77 -5.44 45.98
CA GLU A 6 22.40 -4.25 45.42
C GLU A 6 21.50 -3.60 44.35
N LEU A 7 20.81 -4.41 43.54
CA LEU A 7 19.82 -3.93 42.56
C LEU A 7 18.65 -3.21 43.22
N ILE A 8 18.13 -3.74 44.34
CA ILE A 8 17.06 -3.11 45.11
C ILE A 8 17.54 -1.79 45.73
N ALA A 9 18.77 -1.73 46.24
CA ALA A 9 19.33 -0.49 46.80
C ALA A 9 19.43 0.62 45.73
N ILE A 10 19.94 0.28 44.54
CA ILE A 10 20.02 1.23 43.41
C ILE A 10 18.62 1.69 42.99
N PHE A 11 17.67 0.75 42.87
CA PHE A 11 16.28 1.08 42.55
C PHE A 11 15.65 1.99 43.61
N GLY A 12 15.94 1.74 44.89
CA GLY A 12 15.52 2.58 46.01
C GLY A 12 16.04 4.01 45.91
N VAL A 13 17.31 4.21 45.52
CA VAL A 13 17.88 5.54 45.28
C VAL A 13 17.16 6.24 44.13
N ILE A 14 16.90 5.55 43.02
CA ILE A 14 16.15 6.10 41.88
C ILE A 14 14.74 6.52 42.32
N VAL A 15 14.05 5.66 43.08
CA VAL A 15 12.72 5.97 43.62
C VAL A 15 12.76 7.17 44.59
N LEU A 16 13.82 7.33 45.37
CA LEU A 16 13.97 8.48 46.28
C LEU A 16 14.16 9.80 45.51
N LEU A 17 14.94 9.77 44.43
CA LEU A 17 15.22 10.96 43.61
C LEU A 17 14.01 11.38 42.76
N PHE A 18 13.34 10.43 42.13
CA PHE A 18 12.25 10.71 41.19
C PHE A 18 10.85 10.56 41.81
N GLY A 19 10.73 9.82 42.91
CA GLY A 19 9.46 9.48 43.55
C GLY A 19 8.84 8.20 43.00
N ALA A 20 8.17 7.44 43.87
CA ALA A 20 7.52 6.17 43.51
C ALA A 20 6.39 6.33 42.47
N ALA A 21 5.78 7.51 42.38
CA ALA A 21 4.74 7.81 41.39
C ALA A 21 5.30 8.07 39.98
N LYS A 22 6.55 8.53 39.85
CA LYS A 22 7.12 8.91 38.54
C LYS A 22 7.53 7.72 37.68
N LEU A 23 8.02 6.64 38.30
CA LEU A 23 8.35 5.42 37.55
C LEU A 23 7.16 4.82 36.77
N PRO A 24 5.97 4.61 37.37
CA PRO A 24 4.81 4.11 36.63
C PRO A 24 4.23 5.11 35.63
N GLU A 25 4.40 6.42 35.85
CA GLU A 25 4.03 7.45 34.87
C GLU A 25 4.92 7.38 33.62
N LEU A 26 6.25 7.31 33.81
CA LEU A 26 7.23 7.16 32.74
C LEU A 26 7.09 5.84 31.99
N ALA A 27 6.84 4.73 32.70
CA ALA A 27 6.61 3.44 32.06
C ALA A 27 5.36 3.46 31.18
N ARG A 28 4.28 4.11 31.62
CA ARG A 28 3.06 4.27 30.82
C ARG A 28 3.31 5.14 29.60
N SER A 29 3.92 6.32 29.74
CA SER A 29 4.14 7.22 28.61
C SER A 29 5.07 6.60 27.56
N MET A 30 6.20 6.03 27.98
CA MET A 30 7.13 5.34 27.10
C MET A 30 6.49 4.11 26.45
N GLY A 31 5.72 3.32 27.22
CA GLY A 31 5.00 2.16 26.72
C GLY A 31 3.98 2.52 25.63
N SER A 32 3.21 3.58 25.84
CA SER A 32 2.26 4.10 24.85
C SER A 32 2.98 4.55 23.57
N SER A 33 4.06 5.34 23.69
CA SER A 33 4.82 5.81 22.52
C SER A 33 5.42 4.65 21.72
N VAL A 34 6.01 3.66 22.38
CA VAL A 34 6.54 2.46 21.71
C VAL A 34 5.42 1.64 21.06
N GLY A 35 4.26 1.55 21.70
CA GLY A 35 3.08 0.87 21.17
C GLY A 35 2.56 1.52 19.88
N GLU A 36 2.39 2.84 19.88
CA GLU A 36 1.96 3.60 18.71
C GLU A 36 2.99 3.52 17.59
N PHE A 37 4.28 3.62 17.91
CA PHE A 37 5.36 3.47 16.93
C PHE A 37 5.35 2.10 16.26
N LYS A 38 5.18 1.01 17.02
CA LYS A 38 5.05 -0.35 16.46
C LYS A 38 3.82 -0.50 15.58
N LYS A 39 2.69 0.11 15.97
CA LYS A 39 1.46 0.10 15.17
C LYS A 39 1.68 0.81 13.82
N ALA A 40 2.28 2.00 13.85
CA ALA A 40 2.58 2.80 12.66
C ALA A 40 3.57 2.07 11.72
N GLN A 41 4.60 1.42 12.27
CA GLN A 41 5.49 0.58 11.46
C GLN A 41 4.74 -0.55 10.76
N LYS A 42 3.91 -1.31 11.49
CA LYS A 42 3.14 -2.42 10.91
C LYS A 42 2.16 -1.97 9.83
N GLU A 43 1.52 -0.81 10.03
CA GLU A 43 0.64 -0.20 9.03
C GLU A 43 1.43 0.23 7.78
N SER A 44 2.60 0.83 7.98
CA SER A 44 3.50 1.23 6.88
C SER A 44 3.96 0.03 6.06
N GLU A 45 4.36 -1.07 6.71
CA GLU A 45 4.71 -2.32 6.02
C GLU A 45 3.54 -2.91 5.23
N LYS A 46 2.31 -2.86 5.78
CA LYS A 46 1.11 -3.34 5.09
C LYS A 46 0.82 -2.50 3.85
N ASN A 47 0.86 -1.18 3.98
CA ASN A 47 0.65 -0.24 2.87
C ASN A 47 1.70 -0.42 1.78
N LEU A 48 2.98 -0.63 2.16
CA LEU A 48 4.04 -0.88 1.19
C LEU A 48 3.82 -2.20 0.46
N LYS A 49 3.44 -3.27 1.15
CA LYS A 49 3.09 -4.56 0.52
C LYS A 49 1.88 -4.44 -0.41
N GLU A 50 0.87 -3.67 -0.04
CA GLU A 50 -0.30 -3.42 -0.89
C GLU A 50 0.08 -2.59 -2.13
N PHE A 51 0.96 -1.60 -1.97
CA PHE A 51 1.49 -0.81 -3.07
C PHE A 51 2.34 -1.66 -4.03
N GLU A 52 3.27 -2.46 -3.51
CA GLU A 52 4.05 -3.41 -4.31
C GLU A 52 3.13 -4.39 -5.04
N LYS A 53 2.11 -4.94 -4.37
CA LYS A 53 1.12 -5.81 -5.00
C LYS A 53 0.37 -5.10 -6.14
N SER A 54 0.06 -3.81 -5.99
CA SER A 54 -0.58 -3.01 -7.04
C SER A 54 0.31 -2.72 -8.26
N LEU A 55 1.64 -2.81 -8.10
CA LEU A 55 2.60 -2.68 -9.19
C LEU A 55 2.84 -4.01 -9.93
N THR A 56 2.73 -5.14 -9.22
CA THR A 56 2.99 -6.48 -9.78
C THR A 56 1.73 -7.19 -10.29
N GLU A 57 0.55 -6.86 -9.75
CA GLU A 57 -0.71 -7.25 -10.37
C GLU A 57 -1.03 -6.29 -11.51
N PRO A 58 -1.31 -6.78 -12.74
CA PRO A 58 -1.88 -5.95 -13.78
C PRO A 58 -3.29 -5.59 -13.32
N THR A 59 -3.42 -4.49 -12.57
CA THR A 59 -4.66 -3.74 -12.56
C THR A 59 -5.00 -3.53 -14.03
N PRO A 60 -6.21 -3.86 -14.51
CA PRO A 60 -6.65 -3.41 -15.82
C PRO A 60 -6.81 -1.89 -15.72
N ALA A 61 -5.67 -1.19 -15.76
CA ALA A 61 -5.62 0.17 -16.25
C ALA A 61 -6.18 0.03 -17.66
N LYS A 62 -7.48 0.34 -17.81
CA LYS A 62 -8.10 0.41 -19.13
C LYS A 62 -7.22 1.32 -19.96
N THR A 63 -6.38 0.73 -20.81
CA THR A 63 -5.53 1.48 -21.73
C THR A 63 -6.47 2.33 -22.59
N LYS A 64 -6.01 3.48 -23.11
CA LYS A 64 -6.85 4.35 -23.97
C LYS A 64 -7.49 3.58 -25.14
N VAL A 65 -6.86 2.47 -25.56
CA VAL A 65 -7.37 1.50 -26.53
C VAL A 65 -8.61 0.76 -25.99
N GLN A 66 -8.59 0.26 -24.76
CA GLN A 66 -9.73 -0.41 -24.11
C GLN A 66 -10.90 0.56 -23.86
N GLU A 67 -10.61 1.83 -23.52
CA GLU A 67 -11.65 2.87 -23.39
C GLU A 67 -12.31 3.20 -24.74
N THR A 68 -11.53 3.24 -25.82
CA THR A 68 -12.03 3.50 -27.20
C THR A 68 -12.83 2.30 -27.72
N ALA A 69 -12.35 1.08 -27.47
CA ALA A 69 -13.05 -0.16 -27.81
C ALA A 69 -14.42 -0.25 -27.11
N GLU A 70 -14.48 0.09 -25.82
CA GLU A 70 -15.71 0.07 -25.03
C GLU A 70 -16.73 1.13 -25.53
N LYS A 71 -16.26 2.33 -25.89
CA LYS A 71 -17.13 3.38 -26.50
C LYS A 71 -17.66 2.99 -27.88
N LEU A 72 -16.93 2.15 -28.61
CA LEU A 72 -17.34 1.58 -29.89
C LEU A 72 -18.17 0.29 -29.73
N GLY A 73 -18.48 -0.14 -28.50
CA GLY A 73 -19.29 -1.33 -28.22
C GLY A 73 -18.55 -2.65 -28.42
N ILE A 74 -17.21 -2.64 -28.47
CA ILE A 74 -16.37 -3.82 -28.70
C ILE A 74 -16.12 -4.55 -27.38
N ASN A 75 -16.31 -5.87 -27.37
CA ASN A 75 -16.12 -6.70 -26.18
C ASN A 75 -14.62 -6.89 -25.87
N ILE A 76 -14.20 -6.33 -24.74
CA ILE A 76 -12.81 -6.27 -24.26
C ILE A 76 -12.37 -7.50 -23.45
N LYS A 77 -13.26 -8.46 -23.13
CA LYS A 77 -12.86 -9.65 -22.37
C LYS A 77 -12.14 -10.67 -23.27
N GLY A 78 -10.84 -10.81 -23.05
CA GLY A 78 -10.02 -11.89 -23.63
C GLY A 78 -9.31 -11.55 -24.95
N LYS A 79 -9.28 -10.28 -25.35
CA LYS A 79 -8.55 -9.80 -26.54
C LYS A 79 -7.32 -8.98 -26.11
N THR A 80 -6.20 -9.11 -26.82
CA THR A 80 -5.00 -8.29 -26.56
C THR A 80 -5.16 -6.89 -27.16
N ASP A 81 -4.37 -5.93 -26.69
CA ASP A 81 -4.42 -4.54 -27.16
C ASP A 81 -4.14 -4.44 -28.68
N GLU A 82 -3.33 -5.35 -29.26
CA GLU A 82 -3.11 -5.41 -30.72
C GLU A 82 -4.36 -5.87 -31.49
N GLN A 83 -5.09 -6.86 -30.96
CA GLN A 83 -6.32 -7.36 -31.57
C GLN A 83 -7.43 -6.31 -31.53
N LEU A 84 -7.50 -5.54 -30.44
CA LEU A 84 -8.44 -4.42 -30.33
C LEU A 84 -8.11 -3.30 -31.31
N LEU A 85 -6.82 -2.98 -31.52
CA LEU A 85 -6.39 -1.98 -32.51
C LEU A 85 -6.70 -2.41 -33.95
N GLU A 86 -6.45 -3.67 -34.29
CA GLU A 86 -6.74 -4.22 -35.61
C GLU A 86 -8.24 -4.21 -35.91
N GLU A 87 -9.07 -4.49 -34.90
CA GLU A 87 -10.53 -4.52 -35.05
C GLU A 87 -11.14 -3.11 -35.10
N ILE A 88 -10.59 -2.16 -34.33
CA ILE A 88 -10.93 -0.73 -34.45
C ILE A 88 -10.54 -0.20 -35.83
N GLN A 89 -9.35 -0.55 -36.33
CA GLN A 89 -8.88 -0.10 -37.64
C GLN A 89 -9.69 -0.72 -38.78
N LYS A 90 -10.03 -2.02 -38.69
CA LYS A 90 -10.91 -2.69 -39.65
C LYS A 90 -12.34 -2.14 -39.66
N HIS A 91 -12.84 -1.67 -38.52
CA HIS A 91 -14.14 -0.99 -38.44
C HIS A 91 -14.08 0.45 -38.97
N ALA A 92 -12.92 1.11 -38.84
CA ALA A 92 -12.68 2.47 -39.34
C ALA A 92 -12.34 2.54 -40.84
N GLU A 93 -11.81 1.46 -41.46
CA GLU A 93 -11.33 1.46 -42.84
C GLU A 93 -12.37 1.09 -43.93
N ARG A 94 -13.65 0.85 -43.58
CA ARG A 94 -14.72 0.64 -44.58
C ARG A 94 -15.61 1.85 -44.88
N PRO A 95 -15.04 3.00 -45.26
CA PRO A 95 -15.76 3.90 -46.16
C PRO A 95 -14.89 4.44 -47.30
N LYS A 96 -14.21 3.58 -48.08
CA LYS A 96 -13.73 3.93 -49.43
C LYS A 96 -13.73 2.72 -50.37
N GLU A 97 -14.90 2.14 -50.57
CA GLU A 97 -15.17 1.43 -51.84
C GLU A 97 -16.57 1.82 -52.29
N VAL A 98 -16.73 2.02 -53.60
CA VAL A 98 -17.89 2.56 -54.32
C VAL A 98 -17.97 4.09 -54.39
N SER A 99 -17.08 4.69 -55.19
CA SER A 99 -17.52 5.45 -56.37
C SER A 99 -16.32 5.95 -57.17
N GLU A 100 -15.86 5.14 -58.12
CA GLU A 100 -15.31 5.61 -59.39
C GLU A 100 -15.89 4.69 -60.48
N PRO A 101 -15.99 5.13 -61.74
CA PRO A 101 -15.47 6.36 -62.34
C PRO A 101 -16.54 7.40 -62.74
#